data_AF-A0A1F6T259-F1
#
_entry.id   AF-A0A1F6T259-F1
#
_cell.length_a   1.000
_cell.length_b   1.000
_cell.length_c   1.000
_cell.angle_alpha   90.00
_cell.angle_beta   90.00
_cell.angle_gamma   90.00
#
_symmetry.space_group_name_H-M   'P 1'
#
loop_
_entity.id
_entity.type
_entity.pdbx_description
1 polymer ?
#
loop_
_entity_poly.entity_id
_entity_poly.type
_entity_poly.pdbx_seq_one_letter_code
_entity_poly.pdbx_strand_id
1 'polypeptide(L)'
;MSSPSPSARPGHGPALLTLTAGNRLARWLHEQQARAAIARGETVWETPDILPWSAWLEKLWDEAIESGALGRHPPLRLGDGQALALWESIIYENPCQRSDSF
;
A
#
# COMPACT_ATOMS: atom_id res chain seq x y z
N MET A 1 10.65 -18.72 25.15
CA MET A 1 9.56 -19.19 24.27
C MET A 1 9.52 -18.22 23.11
N SER A 2 10.24 -18.54 22.03
CA SER A 2 10.39 -17.68 20.85
C SER A 2 9.51 -18.24 19.73
N SER A 3 8.57 -17.45 19.24
CA SER A 3 7.75 -17.77 18.07
C SER A 3 8.62 -17.85 16.81
N PRO A 4 8.30 -18.71 15.82
CA PRO A 4 9.10 -18.85 14.62
C PRO A 4 8.77 -17.74 13.62
N SER A 5 9.83 -17.08 13.14
CA SER A 5 9.83 -16.12 12.03
C SER A 5 9.34 -16.80 10.74
N PRO A 6 8.53 -16.15 9.88
CA PRO A 6 8.03 -16.75 8.66
C PRO A 6 9.19 -17.04 7.69
N SER A 7 9.17 -18.26 7.17
CA SER A 7 10.15 -18.90 6.30
C SER A 7 10.80 -17.97 5.27
N ALA A 8 12.09 -17.70 5.44
CA ALA A 8 12.95 -17.27 4.34
C ALA A 8 13.17 -18.48 3.41
N ARG A 9 12.53 -18.46 2.24
CA ARG A 9 12.76 -19.45 1.16
C ARG A 9 14.18 -19.22 0.58
N PRO A 10 15.08 -20.21 0.58
CA PRO A 10 16.42 -20.03 0.04
C PRO A 10 16.39 -20.08 -1.49
N GLY A 11 16.90 -19.05 -2.17
CA GLY A 11 17.13 -19.08 -3.62
C GLY A 11 16.98 -17.78 -4.42
N HIS A 12 16.59 -16.65 -3.82
CA HIS A 12 16.22 -15.45 -4.57
C HIS A 12 17.17 -14.31 -4.21
N GLY A 13 17.61 -13.51 -5.20
CA GLY A 13 18.16 -12.18 -4.93
C GLY A 13 17.18 -11.38 -4.06
N PRO A 14 17.57 -10.25 -3.45
CA PRO A 14 16.63 -9.47 -2.63
C PRO A 14 15.33 -9.29 -3.42
N ALA A 15 14.18 -9.67 -2.84
CA ALA A 15 12.89 -9.52 -3.48
C ALA A 15 12.67 -8.02 -3.75
N LEU A 16 13.06 -7.57 -4.94
CA LEU A 16 13.07 -6.16 -5.31
C LEU A 16 11.63 -5.76 -5.59
N LEU A 17 11.03 -5.07 -4.63
CA LEU A 17 9.73 -4.46 -4.80
C LEU A 17 9.87 -3.16 -5.61
N THR A 18 9.21 -3.11 -6.77
CA THR A 18 9.10 -1.89 -7.57
C THR A 18 7.83 -1.15 -7.19
N LEU A 19 7.98 0.08 -6.66
CA LEU A 19 6.87 0.96 -6.35
C LEU A 19 6.55 1.89 -7.52
N THR A 20 5.27 2.08 -7.77
CA THR A 20 4.77 2.93 -8.87
C THR A 20 3.79 3.98 -8.35
N ALA A 21 3.63 5.07 -9.09
CA ALA A 21 2.69 6.13 -8.71
C ALA A 21 1.22 5.68 -8.74
N GLY A 22 0.87 4.58 -9.43
CA GLY A 22 -0.52 4.12 -9.51
C GLY A 22 -0.72 2.86 -10.35
N ASN A 23 -1.95 2.33 -10.28
CA ASN A 23 -2.35 1.07 -10.91
C ASN A 23 -2.05 0.99 -12.41
N ARG A 24 -2.21 2.10 -13.13
CA ARG A 24 -1.99 2.13 -14.58
C ARG A 24 -0.54 1.83 -14.94
N LEU A 25 0.41 2.41 -14.21
CA LEU A 25 1.84 2.20 -14.45
C LEU A 25 2.29 0.82 -13.97
N ALA A 26 1.82 0.37 -12.81
CA ALA A 26 2.09 -0.99 -12.33
C ALA A 26 1.68 -2.05 -13.36
N ARG A 27 0.44 -1.97 -13.86
CA ARG A 27 -0.07 -2.90 -14.88
C ARG A 27 0.74 -2.83 -16.17
N TRP A 28 1.06 -1.63 -16.65
CA TRP A 28 1.88 -1.48 -17.85
C TRP A 28 3.25 -2.14 -17.70
N LEU A 29 3.92 -1.98 -16.54
CA LEU A 29 5.21 -2.61 -16.29
C LEU A 29 5.12 -4.14 -16.23
N HIS A 30 4.07 -4.68 -15.59
CA HIS A 30 3.79 -6.12 -15.60
C HIS A 30 3.67 -6.68 -17.01
N GLU A 31 2.92 -5.99 -17.88
CA GLU A 31 2.77 -6.40 -19.28
C GLU A 31 4.11 -6.36 -20.04
N GLN A 32 4.95 -5.36 -19.79
CA GLN A 32 6.25 -5.26 -20.47
C GLN A 32 7.23 -6.35 -20.00
N GLN A 33 7.23 -6.68 -18.71
CA GLN A 33 7.98 -7.80 -18.16
C GLN A 33 7.54 -9.13 -18.80
N ALA A 34 6.23 -9.38 -18.88
CA ALA A 34 5.69 -10.58 -19.52
C ALA A 34 6.09 -10.66 -21.01
N ARG A 35 5.99 -9.55 -21.77
CA ARG A 35 6.42 -9.52 -23.18
C ARG A 35 7.91 -9.81 -23.33
N ALA A 36 8.75 -9.29 -22.42
CA ALA A 36 10.18 -9.57 -22.43
C ALA A 36 10.47 -11.05 -22.13
N ALA A 37 9.79 -11.68 -21.17
CA ALA A 37 9.93 -13.09 -20.86
C ALA A 37 9.55 -13.98 -22.05
N ILE A 38 8.42 -13.69 -22.70
CA ILE A 38 7.97 -14.38 -23.92
C ILE A 38 9.01 -14.22 -25.05
N ALA A 39 9.56 -13.02 -25.24
CA ALA A 39 10.58 -12.77 -26.25
C ALA A 39 11.90 -13.52 -25.98
N ARG A 40 12.18 -13.86 -24.71
CA ARG A 40 13.29 -14.75 -24.31
C ARG A 40 12.96 -16.24 -24.43
N GLY A 41 11.74 -16.59 -24.84
CA GLY A 41 11.29 -17.98 -24.97
C GLY A 41 10.90 -18.64 -23.65
N GLU A 42 10.71 -17.85 -22.58
CA GLU A 42 10.26 -18.37 -21.30
C GLU A 42 8.77 -18.71 -21.37
N THR A 43 8.42 -19.92 -20.94
CA THR A 43 7.01 -20.38 -20.84
C THR A 43 6.44 -20.22 -19.45
N VAL A 44 7.32 -20.10 -18.44
CA VAL A 44 6.99 -19.87 -17.03
C VAL A 44 8.05 -18.94 -16.46
N TRP A 45 7.62 -17.87 -15.80
CA TRP A 45 8.50 -16.91 -15.11
C TRP A 45 7.91 -16.52 -13.77
N GLU A 46 8.77 -16.09 -12.85
CA GLU A 46 8.34 -15.52 -11.56
C GLU A 46 7.64 -14.18 -11.81
N THR A 47 6.48 -13.98 -11.18
CA THR A 47 5.78 -12.70 -11.30
C THR A 47 6.55 -11.65 -10.51
N PRO A 48 6.99 -10.54 -11.14
CA PRO A 48 7.74 -9.52 -10.43
C PRO A 48 6.84 -8.79 -9.42
N ASP A 49 7.39 -8.46 -8.24
CA ASP A 49 6.69 -7.64 -7.26
C ASP A 49 6.65 -6.17 -7.71
N ILE A 50 5.58 -5.79 -8.40
CA ILE A 50 5.33 -4.40 -8.83
C ILE A 50 4.01 -3.93 -8.23
N LEU A 51 4.10 -2.97 -7.31
CA LEU A 51 2.95 -2.45 -6.58
C LEU A 51 2.78 -0.94 -6.78
N PRO A 52 1.54 -0.44 -6.84
CA PRO A 52 1.26 0.97 -6.59
C PRO A 52 1.67 1.37 -5.17
N TRP A 53 2.11 2.61 -5.01
CA TRP A 53 2.46 3.19 -3.72
C TRP A 53 1.33 3.07 -2.69
N SER A 54 0.08 3.35 -3.11
CA SER A 54 -1.09 3.22 -2.24
C SER A 54 -1.27 1.78 -1.76
N ALA A 55 -1.21 0.80 -2.66
CA ALA A 55 -1.35 -0.62 -2.32
C ALA A 55 -0.23 -1.11 -1.38
N TRP A 56 0.98 -0.59 -1.52
CA TRP A 56 2.07 -0.90 -0.60
C TRP A 56 1.82 -0.35 0.80
N LEU A 57 1.33 0.89 0.91
CA LEU A 57 0.95 1.47 2.21
C LEU A 57 -0.21 0.70 2.87
N GLU A 58 -1.20 0.26 2.09
CA GLU A 58 -2.29 -0.58 2.59
C GLU A 58 -1.76 -1.90 3.15
N LYS A 59 -0.87 -2.56 2.41
CA LYS A 59 -0.22 -3.78 2.87
C LYS A 59 0.55 -3.58 4.17
N LEU A 60 1.34 -2.51 4.28
CA LEU A 60 2.06 -2.20 5.51
C LEU A 60 1.13 -1.91 6.70
N TRP A 61 0.00 -1.26 6.44
CA TRP A 61 -1.01 -1.02 7.44
C TRP A 61 -1.61 -2.33 7.96
N ASP A 62 -1.98 -3.22 7.05
CA ASP A 62 -2.54 -4.53 7.39
C ASP A 62 -1.52 -5.38 8.18
N GLU A 63 -0.26 -5.39 7.75
CA GLU A 63 0.85 -6.04 8.47
C GLU A 63 1.04 -5.45 9.89
N ALA A 64 0.89 -4.13 10.06
CA ALA A 64 1.00 -3.48 11.36
C ALA A 64 -0.18 -3.83 12.30
N ILE A 65 -1.38 -4.03 11.75
CA ILE A 65 -2.55 -4.51 12.49
C ILE A 65 -2.35 -5.96 12.91
N GLU A 66 -1.99 -6.82 11.96
CA GLU A 66 -1.81 -8.26 12.18
C GLU A 66 -0.69 -8.58 13.17
N SER A 67 0.41 -7.83 13.10
CA SER A 67 1.53 -7.95 14.05
C SER A 67 1.22 -7.40 15.44
N GLY A 68 0.11 -6.67 15.60
CA GLY A 68 -0.24 -5.97 16.84
C GLY A 68 0.67 -4.77 17.16
N ALA A 69 1.45 -4.31 16.18
CA ALA A 69 2.37 -3.18 16.34
C ALA A 69 1.66 -1.88 16.76
N LEU A 70 0.38 -1.75 16.42
CA LEU A 70 -0.46 -0.59 16.74
C LEU A 70 -1.16 -0.68 18.11
N GLY A 71 -0.90 -1.73 18.90
CA GLY A 71 -1.47 -1.92 20.24
C GLY A 71 -2.92 -2.43 20.24
N ARG A 72 -3.61 -2.29 21.39
CA ARG A 72 -4.95 -2.88 21.62
C ARG A 72 -6.09 -2.20 20.86
N HIS A 73 -5.92 -0.92 20.54
CA HIS A 73 -6.94 -0.10 19.89
C HIS A 73 -6.29 0.65 18.73
N PRO A 74 -6.04 -0.04 17.61
CA PRO A 74 -5.50 0.62 16.44
C PRO A 74 -6.48 1.70 15.95
N PRO A 75 -5.98 2.84 15.45
CA PRO A 75 -6.84 3.86 14.87
C PRO A 75 -7.61 3.31 13.66
N LEU A 76 -8.81 3.83 13.42
CA LEU A 76 -9.61 3.45 12.26
C LEU A 76 -8.98 4.03 10.99
N ARG A 77 -8.69 3.15 10.02
CA ARG A 77 -8.29 3.57 8.68
C ARG A 77 -9.50 4.14 7.95
N LEU A 78 -9.41 5.39 7.51
CA LEU A 78 -10.44 6.02 6.69
C LEU A 78 -10.19 5.71 5.20
N GLY A 79 -11.25 5.29 4.50
CA GLY A 79 -11.26 5.30 3.04
C GLY A 79 -11.48 6.70 2.48
N ASP A 80 -11.17 6.91 1.20
CA ASP A 80 -11.23 8.23 0.56
C ASP A 80 -12.59 8.92 0.72
N GLY A 81 -13.70 8.18 0.57
CA GLY A 81 -15.05 8.72 0.76
C GLY A 81 -15.35 9.10 2.22
N GLN A 82 -14.83 8.35 3.19
CA GLN A 82 -14.99 8.67 4.61
C GLN A 82 -14.16 9.90 4.99
N ALA A 83 -12.94 10.01 4.46
CA ALA A 83 -12.09 11.18 4.64
C ALA A 83 -12.74 12.43 4.04
N LEU A 84 -13.34 12.33 2.84
CA LEU A 84 -14.05 13.44 2.22
C LEU A 84 -15.27 13.89 3.06
N ALA A 85 -16.12 12.94 3.47
CA ALA A 85 -17.29 13.26 4.29
C ALA A 85 -16.90 13.91 5.64
N LEU A 86 -15.80 13.46 6.24
CA LEU A 86 -15.25 14.08 7.46
C LEU A 86 -14.74 15.50 7.19
N TRP A 87 -14.07 15.73 6.06
CA TRP A 87 -13.64 17.07 5.67
C TRP A 87 -14.84 18.00 5.43
N GLU A 88 -15.87 17.52 4.73
CA GLU A 88 -17.11 18.27 4.53
C GLU A 88 -17.76 18.63 5.88
N SER A 89 -17.86 17.68 6.82
CA SER A 89 -18.46 17.96 8.13
C SER A 89 -17.66 19.02 8.89
N ILE A 90 -16.32 18.94 8.91
CA ILE A 90 -15.46 19.93 9.58
C ILE A 90 -15.67 21.33 9.01
N ILE A 91 -15.75 21.45 7.68
CA ILE A 91 -15.94 22.73 7.00
C ILE A 91 -17.32 23.33 7.33
N TYR A 92 -18.37 22.51 7.35
CA TYR A 92 -19.73 22.97 7.62
C TYR A 92 -20.03 23.19 9.11
N GLU A 93 -19.39 22.45 10.01
CA GLU A 93 -19.56 22.56 11.46
C GLU A 93 -18.71 23.68 12.08
N ASN A 94 -17.63 24.13 11.42
CA ASN A 94 -16.86 25.32 11.80
C ASN A 94 -17.01 26.45 10.77
N PRO A 95 -18.20 27.09 10.65
CA PRO A 95 -18.29 28.33 9.91
C PRO A 95 -17.43 29.37 10.62
N CYS A 96 -16.33 29.77 9.96
CA CYS A 96 -15.42 30.87 10.29
C CYS A 96 -15.55 31.42 11.72
N GLN A 97 -14.72 30.96 12.67
CA GLN A 97 -14.46 31.76 13.86
C GLN A 97 -13.77 33.05 13.40
N ARG A 98 -14.57 34.08 13.11
CA ARG A 98 -14.09 35.43 12.85
C ARG A 98 -13.47 35.89 14.16
N SER A 99 -12.15 35.87 14.23
CA SER A 99 -11.37 36.43 15.34
C SER A 99 -11.48 37.96 15.28
N ASP A 100 -12.65 38.49 15.64
CA ASP A 100 -12.79 39.90 15.96
C ASP A 100 -12.30 40.06 17.41
N SER A 101 -10.98 40.19 17.57
CA SER A 101 -10.34 40.62 18.80
C SER A 101 -9.07 41.40 18.45
N PHE A 102 -9.25 42.69 18.20
CA PHE A 102 -8.24 43.73 18.33
C PHE A 102 -8.88 44.93 19.03
#